data_AF-A0A1Y3N9F6-F1
#
_entry.id   AF-A0A1Y3N9F6-F1
#
_cell.length_a   1.000
_cell.length_b   1.000
_cell.length_c   1.000
_cell.angle_alpha   90.00
_cell.angle_beta   90.00
_cell.angle_gamma   90.00
#
_symmetry.space_group_name_H-M   'P 1'
#
loop_
_entity.id
_entity.type
_entity.pdbx_description
1 polymer ?
#
loop_
_entity_poly.entity_id
_entity_poly.type
_entity_poly.pdbx_seq_one_letter_code
_entity_poly.pdbx_strand_id
1 'polypeptide(L)'
;MYSNAKYEIYADYFRKDGLVRRIIYFADDKYNFKGKIHEFYSNRRVMIPNEDTVIEYFLPGRSHGLKEHITVNNRTKEMHFYPEARNDGLYKRVDLSYKIIEYFQERDDKLNYRSVTFESSNDYESLEQRVLVKMAEKYDRNPEVPAHKDAAKKTYFLNKEKVNNNI
;
A
#
# COMPACT_ATOMS: atom_id res chain seq x y z
N MET A 1 33.02 15.69 8.48
CA MET A 1 33.27 14.43 7.74
C MET A 1 32.33 13.39 8.35
N TYR A 2 31.36 12.85 7.59
CA TYR A 2 30.43 11.86 8.13
C TYR A 2 31.17 10.54 8.32
N SER A 3 31.59 10.23 9.55
CA SER A 3 32.39 9.03 9.86
C SER A 3 31.67 7.73 9.49
N ASN A 4 30.33 7.71 9.50
CA ASN A 4 29.54 6.46 9.44
C ASN A 4 28.60 6.41 8.22
N ALA A 5 28.98 7.04 7.11
CA ALA A 5 28.18 6.97 5.87
C ALA A 5 29.06 6.95 4.61
N LYS A 6 28.65 6.14 3.63
CA LYS A 6 29.22 6.13 2.27
C LYS A 6 28.26 6.83 1.32
N TYR A 7 28.81 7.77 0.54
CA TYR A 7 28.07 8.52 -0.48
C TYR A 7 28.60 8.16 -1.87
N GLU A 8 27.71 7.75 -2.76
CA GLU A 8 28.02 7.35 -4.14
C GLU A 8 27.20 8.23 -5.11
N ILE A 9 27.86 8.83 -6.10
CA ILE A 9 27.23 9.53 -7.22
C ILE A 9 27.53 8.75 -8.50
N TYR A 10 26.53 8.65 -9.36
CA TYR A 10 26.64 8.02 -10.67
C TYR A 10 26.40 9.07 -11.74
N ALA A 11 27.16 9.00 -12.84
CA ALA A 11 26.96 9.91 -13.97
C ALA A 11 25.59 9.68 -14.62
N ASP A 12 24.96 10.77 -15.06
CA ASP A 12 23.69 10.73 -15.77
C ASP A 12 23.81 9.81 -17.00
N TYR A 13 22.79 8.98 -17.22
CA TYR A 13 22.71 8.01 -18.33
C TYR A 13 23.74 6.87 -18.33
N PHE A 14 24.63 6.78 -17.33
CA PHE A 14 25.59 5.67 -17.25
C PHE A 14 24.91 4.35 -16.84
N ARG A 15 23.85 4.43 -16.03
CA ARG A 15 23.10 3.26 -15.59
C ARG A 15 21.74 3.19 -16.26
N LYS A 16 21.44 2.03 -16.85
CA LYS A 16 20.12 1.76 -17.46
C LYS A 16 18.96 1.82 -16.45
N ASP A 17 19.24 1.64 -15.16
CA ASP A 17 18.23 1.69 -14.10
C ASP A 17 17.90 3.11 -13.62
N GLY A 18 18.65 4.13 -14.06
CA GLY A 18 18.42 5.53 -13.71
C GLY A 18 18.86 5.94 -12.30
N LEU A 19 19.67 5.13 -11.60
CA LEU A 19 20.22 5.48 -10.28
C LEU A 19 21.23 6.63 -10.42
N VAL A 20 20.97 7.74 -9.74
CA VAL A 20 21.79 8.97 -9.78
C VAL A 20 22.70 9.06 -8.56
N ARG A 21 22.20 8.70 -7.38
CA ARG A 21 23.02 8.68 -6.15
C ARG A 21 22.53 7.65 -5.15
N ARG A 22 23.44 7.18 -4.30
CA ARG A 22 23.17 6.27 -3.18
C ARG A 22 23.87 6.77 -1.92
N ILE A 23 23.18 6.66 -0.79
CA ILE A 23 23.71 6.94 0.55
C ILE A 23 23.54 5.67 1.40
N ILE A 24 24.63 5.17 1.95
CA ILE A 24 24.65 4.00 2.84
C ILE A 24 25.07 4.49 4.22
N TYR A 25 24.20 4.31 5.20
CA TYR A 25 24.48 4.59 6.61
C TYR A 25 24.89 3.29 7.29
N PHE A 26 26.01 3.29 8.02
CA PHE A 26 26.48 2.14 8.78
C PHE A 26 26.06 2.28 10.24
N ALA A 27 25.57 1.19 10.85
CA ALA A 27 25.15 1.23 12.25
C ALA A 27 26.33 1.10 13.24
N ASP A 28 27.39 0.39 12.85
CA ASP A 28 28.63 0.21 13.60
C ASP A 28 29.79 -0.02 12.62
N ASP A 29 30.98 0.49 12.95
CA ASP A 29 32.21 0.34 12.16
C ASP A 29 32.80 -1.08 12.26
N LYS A 30 32.36 -1.89 13.23
CA LYS A 30 32.91 -3.23 13.51
C LYS A 30 32.11 -4.43 13.01
N TYR A 31 30.82 -4.29 12.68
CA TYR A 31 29.96 -5.43 12.37
C TYR A 31 29.10 -5.26 11.13
N ASN A 32 28.86 -6.38 10.46
CA ASN A 32 28.27 -6.58 9.13
C ASN A 32 26.78 -6.13 8.98
N PHE A 33 26.25 -5.30 9.88
CA PHE A 33 24.91 -4.75 9.79
C PHE A 33 24.92 -3.51 8.88
N LYS A 34 24.32 -3.67 7.69
CA LYS A 34 24.05 -2.55 6.80
C LYS A 34 22.94 -1.74 7.46
N GLY A 35 23.23 -0.51 7.86
CA GLY A 35 22.21 0.37 8.41
C GLY A 35 21.20 0.76 7.33
N LYS A 36 20.85 2.04 7.27
CA LYS A 36 19.85 2.52 6.31
C LYS A 36 20.49 2.76 4.94
N ILE A 37 19.79 2.45 3.84
CA ILE A 37 20.20 2.85 2.47
C ILE A 37 19.16 3.80 1.88
N HIS A 38 19.62 4.87 1.24
CA HIS A 38 18.79 5.74 0.41
C HIS A 38 19.32 5.71 -1.02
N GLU A 39 18.46 5.40 -1.97
CA GLU A 39 18.76 5.44 -3.40
C GLU A 39 17.87 6.47 -4.07
N PHE A 40 18.47 7.25 -4.97
CA PHE A 40 17.77 8.29 -5.70
C PHE A 40 17.90 8.00 -7.18
N TYR A 41 16.77 7.75 -7.80
CA TYR A 41 16.62 7.56 -9.23
C TYR A 41 15.99 8.81 -9.84
N SER A 42 16.04 8.95 -11.16
CA SER A 42 15.47 10.12 -11.86
C SER A 42 13.98 10.35 -11.56
N ASN A 43 13.21 9.30 -11.27
CA ASN A 43 11.76 9.36 -11.07
C ASN A 43 11.25 8.66 -9.79
N ARG A 44 12.13 8.10 -8.96
CA ARG A 44 11.77 7.47 -7.69
C ARG A 44 12.89 7.62 -6.66
N ARG A 45 12.53 7.58 -5.39
CA ARG A 45 13.49 7.47 -4.29
C ARG A 45 13.18 6.20 -3.53
N VAL A 46 14.19 5.36 -3.31
CA VAL A 46 14.06 4.11 -2.56
C VAL A 46 14.77 4.26 -1.23
N MET A 47 14.12 3.78 -0.17
CA MET A 47 14.67 3.74 1.17
C MET A 47 14.60 2.31 1.69
N ILE A 48 15.73 1.81 2.16
CA ILE A 48 15.87 0.46 2.72
C ILE A 48 16.29 0.66 4.19
N PRO A 49 15.33 0.71 5.14
CA PRO A 49 15.65 0.93 6.55
C PRO A 49 16.27 -0.30 7.24
N ASN A 50 16.03 -1.50 6.71
CA ASN A 50 16.58 -2.77 7.18
C ASN A 50 16.53 -3.79 6.03
N GLU A 51 17.03 -5.01 6.25
CA GLU A 51 17.18 -6.04 5.21
C GLU A 51 15.86 -6.45 4.54
N ASP A 52 14.75 -6.39 5.27
CA ASP A 52 13.47 -6.93 4.82
C ASP A 52 12.53 -5.86 4.28
N THR A 53 12.80 -4.58 4.53
CA THR A 53 11.87 -3.48 4.25
C THR A 53 12.38 -2.60 3.11
N VAL A 54 11.50 -2.31 2.15
CA VAL A 54 11.74 -1.36 1.07
C VAL A 54 10.59 -0.36 1.05
N ILE A 55 10.92 0.93 1.04
CA ILE A 55 9.98 2.03 0.89
C ILE A 55 10.33 2.81 -0.38
N GLU A 56 9.45 2.76 -1.37
CA GLU A 56 9.60 3.53 -2.60
C GLU A 56 8.72 4.77 -2.56
N TYR A 57 9.31 5.91 -2.92
CA TYR A 57 8.62 7.20 -3.07
C TYR A 57 8.61 7.59 -4.54
N PHE A 58 7.46 8.07 -5.00
CA PHE A 58 7.23 8.46 -6.38
C PHE A 58 6.76 9.90 -6.48
N LEU A 59 7.21 10.57 -7.54
CA LEU A 59 6.76 11.92 -7.86
C LEU A 59 5.33 11.90 -8.45
N PRO A 60 4.58 13.00 -8.34
CA PRO A 60 3.30 13.16 -9.05
C PRO A 60 3.44 12.99 -10.56
N GLY A 61 2.34 12.67 -11.24
CA GLY A 61 2.29 12.52 -12.71
C GLY A 61 2.57 11.09 -13.23
N ARG A 62 2.83 10.14 -12.34
CA ARG A 62 2.90 8.71 -12.70
C ARG A 62 1.49 8.13 -12.90
N SER A 63 1.38 7.12 -13.77
CA SER A 63 0.12 6.37 -13.93
C SER A 63 -0.36 5.81 -12.58
N HIS A 64 -1.68 5.86 -12.37
CA HIS A 64 -2.37 5.41 -11.14
C HIS A 64 -2.06 6.19 -9.85
N GLY A 65 -1.29 7.28 -9.91
CA GLY A 65 -1.13 8.22 -8.79
C GLY A 65 -0.41 7.65 -7.56
N LEU A 66 0.36 6.56 -7.68
CA LEU A 66 1.09 5.98 -6.55
C LEU A 66 2.13 6.98 -6.02
N LYS A 67 2.13 7.23 -4.71
CA LYS A 67 3.00 8.17 -3.99
C LYS A 67 4.06 7.46 -3.17
N GLU A 68 3.64 6.42 -2.44
CA GLU A 68 4.51 5.63 -1.57
C GLU A 68 4.10 4.16 -1.65
N HIS A 69 5.09 3.25 -1.70
CA HIS A 69 4.87 1.82 -1.65
C HIS A 69 5.82 1.21 -0.62
N ILE A 70 5.24 0.53 0.37
CA ILE A 70 5.97 -0.13 1.45
C ILE A 70 5.87 -1.63 1.24
N THR A 71 7.01 -2.28 1.14
CA THR A 71 7.15 -3.73 0.97
C THR A 71 7.99 -4.30 2.10
N VAL A 72 7.56 -5.41 2.69
CA VAL A 72 8.30 -6.16 3.71
C VAL A 72 8.41 -7.61 3.27
N ASN A 73 9.61 -8.18 3.25
CA ASN A 73 9.89 -9.53 2.75
C ASN A 73 9.33 -9.74 1.33
N ASN A 74 9.57 -8.77 0.44
CA ASN A 74 9.04 -8.73 -0.93
C ASN A 74 7.50 -8.80 -1.06
N ARG A 75 6.76 -8.56 0.04
CA ARG A 75 5.30 -8.50 0.07
C ARG A 75 4.83 -7.09 0.36
N THR A 76 3.91 -6.58 -0.47
CA THR A 76 3.28 -5.28 -0.24
C THR A 76 2.62 -5.23 1.13
N LYS A 77 2.83 -4.13 1.85
CA LYS A 77 2.20 -3.83 3.14
C LYS A 77 1.29 -2.62 3.05
N GLU A 78 1.78 -1.54 2.47
CA GLU A 78 0.98 -0.33 2.27
C GLU A 78 1.27 0.31 0.92
N MET A 79 0.24 0.93 0.36
CA MET A 79 0.35 1.84 -0.77
C MET A 79 -0.39 3.12 -0.43
N HIS A 80 0.25 4.27 -0.66
CA HIS A 80 -0.35 5.58 -0.54
C HIS A 80 -0.38 6.24 -1.90
N PHE A 81 -1.46 6.95 -2.19
CA PHE A 81 -1.70 7.57 -3.49
C PHE A 81 -1.83 9.08 -3.35
N TYR A 82 -1.54 9.80 -4.44
CA TYR A 82 -1.98 11.17 -4.66
C TYR A 82 -3.46 11.14 -5.03
N PRO A 83 -4.37 11.59 -4.14
CA PRO A 83 -5.80 11.51 -4.40
C PRO A 83 -6.21 12.31 -5.64
N GLU A 84 -5.53 13.43 -5.89
CA GLU A 84 -5.80 14.34 -7.02
C GLU A 84 -5.48 13.68 -8.37
N ALA A 85 -4.67 12.62 -8.37
CA ALA A 85 -4.33 11.85 -9.56
C ALA A 85 -5.26 10.65 -9.80
N ARG A 86 -6.32 10.49 -8.99
CA ARG A 86 -7.23 9.34 -9.03
C ARG A 86 -8.69 9.75 -8.97
N ASN A 87 -9.47 9.30 -9.94
CA ASN A 87 -10.92 9.58 -9.97
C ASN A 87 -11.74 8.69 -9.02
N ASP A 88 -11.13 7.67 -8.41
CA ASP A 88 -11.82 6.75 -7.50
C ASP A 88 -11.72 7.15 -6.03
N GLY A 89 -10.98 8.21 -5.70
CA GLY A 89 -10.79 8.70 -4.33
C GLY A 89 -9.94 7.80 -3.44
N LEU A 90 -9.35 6.70 -3.97
CA LEU A 90 -8.48 5.82 -3.18
C LEU A 90 -7.19 6.54 -2.80
N TYR A 91 -6.94 6.74 -1.51
CA TYR A 91 -5.71 7.40 -1.05
C TYR A 91 -4.77 6.48 -0.27
N LYS A 92 -5.29 5.38 0.28
CA LYS A 92 -4.49 4.41 1.04
C LYS A 92 -5.01 2.99 0.86
N ARG A 93 -4.09 2.05 0.68
CA ARG A 93 -4.33 0.60 0.72
C ARG A 93 -3.37 -0.06 1.71
N VAL A 94 -3.87 -1.03 2.48
CA VAL A 94 -3.12 -1.84 3.44
C VAL A 94 -3.37 -3.31 3.18
N ASP A 95 -2.30 -4.06 3.00
CA ASP A 95 -2.31 -5.49 2.72
C ASP A 95 -1.85 -6.26 3.97
N LEU A 96 -2.82 -6.89 4.63
CA LEU A 96 -2.59 -7.83 5.73
C LEU A 96 -2.46 -9.25 5.19
N SER A 97 -2.16 -10.25 6.02
CA SER A 97 -1.99 -11.64 5.56
C SER A 97 -3.28 -12.34 5.12
N TYR A 98 -4.46 -11.81 5.46
CA TYR A 98 -5.78 -12.40 5.18
C TYR A 98 -6.80 -11.35 4.72
N LYS A 99 -6.38 -10.10 4.56
CA LYS A 99 -7.30 -8.98 4.39
C LYS A 99 -6.63 -7.82 3.66
N ILE A 100 -7.33 -7.26 2.69
CA ILE A 100 -6.98 -5.98 2.07
C ILE A 100 -7.91 -4.92 2.62
N ILE A 101 -7.37 -3.74 2.92
CA ILE A 101 -8.11 -2.58 3.40
C ILE A 101 -7.80 -1.39 2.50
N GLU A 102 -8.83 -0.69 2.09
CA GLU A 102 -8.76 0.47 1.22
C GLU A 102 -9.51 1.64 1.87
N TYR A 103 -8.91 2.82 1.81
CA TYR A 103 -9.45 4.06 2.34
C TYR A 103 -9.66 5.06 1.21
N PHE A 104 -10.82 5.69 1.22
CA PHE A 104 -11.28 6.58 0.18
C PHE A 104 -11.61 7.95 0.77
N GLN A 105 -11.45 8.99 -0.05
CA GLN A 105 -11.86 10.36 0.26
C GLN A 105 -12.62 10.95 -0.92
N GLU A 106 -13.45 11.96 -0.65
CA GLU A 106 -14.08 12.81 -1.68
C GLU A 106 -14.91 12.03 -2.70
N ARG A 107 -15.52 10.91 -2.29
CA ARG A 107 -16.42 10.15 -3.15
C ARG A 107 -17.87 10.65 -3.06
N ASP A 108 -18.51 10.76 -4.21
CA ASP A 108 -19.93 11.15 -4.32
C ASP A 108 -20.86 10.18 -3.60
N ASP A 109 -20.55 8.89 -3.66
CA ASP A 109 -21.29 7.82 -2.98
C ASP A 109 -20.99 7.74 -1.47
N LYS A 110 -20.14 8.62 -0.94
CA LYS A 110 -19.71 8.69 0.46
C LYS A 110 -18.93 7.47 0.94
N LEU A 111 -18.49 6.55 0.08
CA LEU A 111 -17.64 5.43 0.48
C LEU A 111 -16.31 5.99 1.01
N ASN A 112 -15.96 5.64 2.26
CA ASN A 112 -14.71 6.08 2.90
C ASN A 112 -13.77 4.91 3.24
N TYR A 113 -14.30 3.69 3.23
CA TYR A 113 -13.59 2.50 3.66
C TYR A 113 -14.15 1.27 2.98
N ARG A 114 -13.28 0.44 2.42
CA ARG A 114 -13.60 -0.92 1.99
C ARG A 114 -12.60 -1.89 2.57
N SER A 115 -13.06 -3.08 2.91
CA SER A 115 -12.16 -4.18 3.23
C SER A 115 -12.64 -5.49 2.69
N VAL A 116 -11.70 -6.28 2.18
CA VAL A 116 -11.93 -7.58 1.59
C VAL A 116 -11.16 -8.60 2.41
N THR A 117 -11.86 -9.61 2.91
CA THR A 117 -11.32 -10.70 3.71
C THR A 117 -11.32 -11.98 2.90
N PHE A 118 -10.17 -12.64 2.90
CA PHE A 118 -9.91 -13.86 2.16
C PHE A 118 -9.88 -15.06 3.08
N GLU A 119 -10.05 -16.24 2.50
CA GLU A 119 -9.84 -17.50 3.21
C GLU A 119 -8.37 -17.63 3.64
N SER A 120 -8.17 -18.25 4.81
CA SER A 120 -6.84 -18.57 5.29
C SER A 120 -6.37 -19.85 4.61
N SER A 121 -5.66 -19.72 3.49
CA SER A 121 -4.98 -20.82 2.82
C SER A 121 -3.49 -20.51 2.68
N ASN A 122 -2.66 -21.55 2.84
CA ASN A 122 -1.21 -21.48 2.65
C ASN A 122 -0.80 -21.79 1.21
N ASP A 123 -1.75 -22.12 0.33
CA ASP A 123 -1.48 -22.60 -1.03
C ASP A 123 -1.26 -21.46 -2.03
N TYR A 124 -1.57 -20.22 -1.62
CA TYR A 124 -1.48 -19.04 -2.47
C TYR A 124 -0.46 -18.04 -1.97
N GLU A 125 0.44 -17.64 -2.87
CA GLU A 125 1.47 -16.62 -2.64
C GLU A 125 0.89 -15.20 -2.52
N SER A 126 -0.26 -14.93 -3.15
CA SER A 126 -0.94 -13.63 -3.11
C SER A 126 -2.36 -13.74 -2.57
N LEU A 127 -2.86 -12.67 -1.96
CA LEU A 127 -4.24 -12.61 -1.45
C LEU A 127 -5.27 -12.65 -2.58
N GLU A 128 -4.95 -12.04 -3.70
CA GLU A 128 -5.82 -11.91 -4.87
C GLU A 128 -6.16 -13.27 -5.51
N GLN A 129 -5.37 -14.31 -5.24
CA GLN A 129 -5.64 -15.67 -5.68
C GLN A 129 -6.52 -16.46 -4.71
N ARG A 130 -6.73 -15.96 -3.49
CA ARG A 130 -7.50 -16.65 -2.45
C ARG A 130 -9.00 -16.42 -2.62
N VAL A 131 -9.78 -17.37 -2.12
CA VAL A 131 -11.25 -17.25 -2.12
C VAL A 131 -11.67 -16.08 -1.24
N LEU A 132 -12.51 -15.21 -1.80
CA LEU A 132 -13.09 -14.06 -1.09
C LEU A 132 -14.21 -14.57 -0.16
N VAL A 133 -14.07 -14.33 1.14
CA VAL A 133 -15.06 -14.77 2.15
C VAL A 133 -16.06 -13.67 2.46
N LYS A 134 -15.57 -12.44 2.63
CA LYS A 134 -16.35 -11.30 3.11
C LYS A 134 -15.84 -9.99 2.56
N MET A 135 -16.76 -9.09 2.23
CA MET A 135 -16.46 -7.69 1.96
C MET A 135 -17.25 -6.81 2.93
N ALA A 136 -16.64 -5.72 3.41
CA ALA A 136 -17.31 -4.71 4.21
C ALA A 136 -16.98 -3.33 3.67
N GLU A 137 -18.01 -2.52 3.49
CA GLU A 137 -17.93 -1.14 3.05
C GLU A 137 -18.51 -0.23 4.13
N LYS A 138 -17.88 0.92 4.35
CA LYS A 138 -18.41 1.95 5.24
C LYS A 138 -18.49 3.27 4.49
N TYR A 139 -19.50 4.04 4.87
CA TYR A 139 -19.86 5.27 4.20
C TYR A 139 -19.92 6.40 5.24
N ASP A 140 -19.51 7.60 4.83
CA ASP A 140 -19.76 8.81 5.62
C ASP A 140 -21.26 9.06 5.75
N ARG A 141 -21.66 9.69 6.86
CA ARG A 141 -23.05 10.04 7.11
C ARG A 141 -23.54 11.04 6.08
N ASN A 142 -24.70 10.79 5.48
CA ASN A 142 -25.35 11.77 4.62
C ASN A 142 -26.41 12.56 5.41
N PRO A 143 -26.15 13.84 5.78
CA PRO A 143 -27.11 14.67 6.52
C PRO A 143 -28.37 15.01 5.71
N GLU A 144 -28.34 14.86 4.38
CA GLU A 144 -29.49 15.09 3.49
C GLU A 144 -30.49 13.93 3.54
N VAL A 145 -30.09 12.79 4.10
CA VAL A 145 -30.91 11.58 4.20
C VAL A 145 -31.29 11.34 5.66
N PRO A 146 -32.58 11.06 5.98
CA PRO A 146 -32.97 10.70 7.33
C PRO A 146 -32.16 9.53 7.87
N ALA A 147 -31.75 9.57 9.14
CA ALA A 147 -30.84 8.58 9.74
C ALA A 147 -31.27 7.12 9.56
N HIS A 148 -32.58 6.83 9.50
CA HIS A 148 -33.11 5.48 9.29
C HIS A 148 -32.93 4.96 7.86
N LYS A 149 -32.59 5.82 6.89
CA LYS A 149 -32.27 5.48 5.49
C LYS A 149 -30.79 5.65 5.16
N ASP A 150 -30.01 6.23 6.05
CA ASP A 150 -28.56 6.47 5.91
C ASP A 150 -27.75 5.25 6.39
N ALA A 151 -27.58 4.28 5.48
CA ALA A 151 -26.85 3.05 5.76
C ALA A 151 -25.32 3.28 5.78
N ALA A 152 -24.76 3.51 6.97
CA ALA A 152 -23.32 3.75 7.14
C ALA A 152 -22.41 2.53 6.90
N LYS A 153 -22.97 1.32 6.72
CA LYS A 153 -22.18 0.10 6.51
C LYS A 153 -22.93 -0.93 5.68
N LYS A 154 -22.25 -1.52 4.70
CA LYS A 154 -22.70 -2.71 3.97
C LYS A 154 -21.73 -3.86 4.23
N THR A 155 -22.24 -5.09 4.25
CA THR A 155 -21.41 -6.28 4.44
C THR A 155 -21.94 -7.40 3.57
N TYR A 156 -21.05 -7.97 2.77
CA TYR A 156 -21.32 -9.03 1.83
C TYR A 156 -20.60 -10.29 2.32
N PHE A 157 -21.30 -11.41 2.35
CA PHE A 157 -20.75 -12.73 2.67
C PHE A 157 -20.84 -13.59 1.41
N LEU A 158 -19.70 -14.05 0.91
CA LEU A 158 -19.63 -14.82 -0.34
C LEU A 158 -19.63 -16.33 -0.09
N ASN A 159 -19.39 -16.76 1.16
CA ASN A 159 -19.63 -18.13 1.61
C ASN A 159 -21.07 -18.31 2.12
N LYS A 160 -22.07 -18.32 1.21
CA LYS A 160 -23.39 -18.91 1.47
C LYS A 160 -24.01 -19.50 0.19
N GLU A 161 -23.52 -20.64 -0.25
CA GLU A 161 -24.44 -21.68 -0.75
C GLU A 161 -25.11 -22.36 0.46
N LYS A 162 -25.97 -21.62 1.15
CA LYS A 162 -27.07 -22.18 1.94
C LYS A 162 -28.21 -21.19 1.88
N VAL A 163 -29.09 -21.41 0.90
CA VAL A 163 -30.48 -20.99 0.99
C VAL A 163 -31.09 -21.76 2.17
N ASN A 164 -31.16 -21.14 3.34
CA ASN A 164 -32.07 -21.60 4.38
C ASN A 164 -33.38 -20.86 4.17
N ASN A 165 -34.28 -21.46 3.39
CA ASN A 165 -35.70 -21.16 3.48
C ASN A 165 -36.24 -21.92 4.69
N ASN A 166 -36.38 -21.24 5.83
CA ASN A 166 -37.28 -21.71 6.87
C ASN A 166 -38.59 -20.93 6.74
N ILE A 167 -39.63 -21.69 6.35
CA ILE A 167 -41.05 -21.34 6.46
C ILE A 167 -41.41 -21.31 7.95
#